data_AF-A0A0B5HPV9-F1
#
_entry.id   AF-A0A0B5HPV9-F1
#
_cell.length_a   1.000
_cell.length_b   1.000
_cell.length_c   1.000
_cell.angle_alpha   90.00
_cell.angle_beta   90.00
_cell.angle_gamma   90.00
#
_symmetry.space_group_name_H-M   'P 1'
#
loop_
_entity.id
_entity.type
_entity.pdbx_description
1 polymer ?
#
loop_
_entity_poly.entity_id
_entity_poly.type
_entity_poly.pdbx_seq_one_letter_code
_entity_poly.pdbx_strand_id
1 'polypeptide(L)'
;MQSIDNWVNQILQDDSSLILVEGKRDVKALNKLGIMNVSTIDKPIYLMIENIVRKNKEVAILTDFDRTGKILYSGLKHELQRNGIRVNDKYRKFLSRCKITHIEGIYTYYKNNSKEVL
;
A
#
# COMPACT_ATOMS: atom_id res chain seq x y z
N MET A 1 19.07 7.05 5.96
CA MET A 1 18.37 6.88 4.67
C MET A 1 17.48 5.65 4.81
N GLN A 2 16.14 5.76 4.68
CA GLN A 2 15.28 4.57 4.68
C GLN A 2 15.57 3.80 3.37
N SER A 3 16.02 2.55 3.44
CA SER A 3 16.23 1.68 2.26
C SER A 3 14.93 0.96 1.89
N ILE A 4 14.88 0.35 0.70
CA ILE A 4 13.74 -0.49 0.31
C ILE A 4 13.60 -1.71 1.24
N ASP A 5 14.72 -2.26 1.73
CA ASP A 5 14.71 -3.34 2.74
C ASP A 5 14.01 -2.90 4.02
N ASN A 6 14.36 -1.70 4.52
CA ASN A 6 13.72 -1.15 5.72
C ASN A 6 12.23 -0.89 5.49
N TRP A 7 11.84 -0.48 4.28
CA TRP A 7 10.43 -0.29 3.93
C TRP A 7 9.66 -1.62 3.94
N VAL A 8 10.20 -2.67 3.31
CA VAL A 8 9.60 -4.01 3.32
C VAL A 8 9.50 -4.55 4.75
N ASN A 9 10.60 -4.50 5.51
CA ASN A 9 10.63 -4.99 6.90
C ASN A 9 9.63 -4.23 7.79
N GLN A 10 9.46 -2.92 7.60
CA GLN A 10 8.46 -2.14 8.34
C GLN A 10 7.02 -2.49 8.00
N ILE A 11 6.75 -3.03 6.81
CA ILE A 11 5.41 -3.52 6.46
C ILE A 11 5.22 -4.92 7.05
N LEU A 12 6.22 -5.79 6.92
CA LEU A 12 6.17 -7.15 7.45
C LEU A 12 6.05 -7.20 8.99
N GLN A 13 6.52 -6.17 9.69
CA GLN A 13 6.35 -6.03 11.13
C GLN A 13 5.04 -5.33 11.52
N ASP A 14 4.31 -4.74 10.56
CA ASP A 14 3.02 -4.10 10.78
C ASP A 14 1.89 -5.04 10.34
N ASP A 15 1.67 -6.08 11.13
CA ASP A 15 0.61 -7.08 10.89
C ASP A 15 -0.81 -6.50 11.06
N SER A 16 -0.93 -5.27 11.57
CA SER A 16 -2.22 -4.64 11.89
C SER A 16 -2.82 -3.86 10.73
N SER A 17 -1.98 -3.37 9.83
CA SER A 17 -2.37 -2.53 8.70
C SER A 17 -2.80 -3.39 7.52
N LEU A 18 -4.05 -3.25 7.09
CA LEU A 18 -4.47 -3.71 5.76
C LEU A 18 -3.87 -2.77 4.70
N ILE A 19 -3.30 -3.33 3.63
CA ILE A 19 -2.85 -2.56 2.47
C ILE A 19 -3.90 -2.61 1.36
N LEU A 20 -4.33 -1.44 0.89
CA LEU A 20 -5.21 -1.31 -0.27
C LEU A 20 -4.40 -0.99 -1.52
N VAL A 21 -4.66 -1.72 -2.60
CA VAL A 21 -4.05 -1.52 -3.93
C VAL A 21 -5.11 -1.49 -5.03
N GLU A 22 -4.78 -0.92 -6.19
CA GLU A 22 -5.73 -0.77 -7.29
C GLU A 22 -6.04 -2.12 -7.96
N GLY A 23 -5.02 -2.95 -8.20
CA GLY A 23 -5.16 -4.13 -9.04
C GLY A 23 -4.50 -5.41 -8.51
N LYS A 24 -4.88 -6.53 -9.11
CA LYS A 24 -4.32 -7.86 -8.78
C LYS A 24 -2.81 -7.98 -9.10
N ARG A 25 -2.28 -7.15 -10.00
CA ARG A 25 -0.84 -7.13 -10.31
C ARG A 25 -0.03 -6.54 -9.14
N ASP A 26 -0.58 -5.53 -8.48
CA ASP A 26 0.00 -4.92 -7.29
C ASP A 26 0.04 -5.91 -6.13
N VAL A 27 -1.06 -6.65 -5.92
CA VAL A 27 -1.11 -7.75 -4.95
C VAL A 27 0.00 -8.75 -5.23
N LYS A 28 0.16 -9.18 -6.49
CA LYS A 28 1.24 -10.12 -6.86
C LYS A 28 2.63 -9.56 -6.60
N ALA A 29 2.86 -8.26 -6.84
CA ALA A 29 4.13 -7.62 -6.58
C ALA A 29 4.45 -7.56 -5.08
N LEU A 30 3.47 -7.23 -4.23
CA LEU A 30 3.61 -7.20 -2.78
C LEU A 30 3.76 -8.61 -2.17
N ASN A 31 2.99 -9.59 -2.65
CA ASN A 31 3.10 -10.98 -2.19
C ASN A 31 4.50 -11.57 -2.46
N LYS A 32 5.16 -11.18 -3.56
CA LYS A 32 6.55 -11.59 -3.85
C LYS A 32 7.56 -11.04 -2.83
N LEU A 33 7.19 -10.01 -2.06
CA LEU A 33 7.97 -9.44 -0.96
C LEU A 33 7.54 -10.00 0.41
N GLY A 34 6.63 -11.00 0.44
CA GLY A 34 6.06 -11.57 1.66
C GLY A 34 4.94 -10.73 2.28
N ILE A 35 4.52 -9.64 1.64
CA ILE A 35 3.46 -8.75 2.16
C ILE A 35 2.10 -9.32 1.74
N MET A 36 1.44 -10.03 2.66
CA MET A 36 0.24 -10.81 2.37
C MET A 36 -1.08 -10.13 2.76
N ASN A 37 -1.07 -9.18 3.71
CA ASN A 37 -2.27 -8.48 4.17
C ASN A 37 -2.69 -7.36 3.20
N VAL A 38 -3.06 -7.76 1.98
CA VAL A 38 -3.35 -6.87 0.85
C VAL A 38 -4.74 -7.13 0.29
N SER A 39 -5.51 -6.08 0.03
CA SER A 39 -6.81 -6.14 -0.65
C SER A 39 -6.86 -5.20 -1.85
N THR A 40 -7.56 -5.62 -2.90
CA THR A 40 -7.82 -4.81 -4.08
C THR A 40 -8.98 -3.83 -3.86
N ILE A 41 -8.92 -2.70 -4.57
CA ILE A 41 -10.00 -1.73 -4.66
C ILE A 41 -10.92 -2.12 -5.84
N ASP A 42 -11.56 -3.29 -5.75
CA ASP A 42 -12.35 -3.88 -6.85
C ASP A 42 -13.85 -4.00 -6.54
N LYS A 43 -14.26 -3.60 -5.34
CA LYS A 43 -15.66 -3.53 -4.89
C LYS A 43 -16.13 -2.07 -4.85
N PRO A 44 -17.46 -1.84 -4.87
CA PRO A 44 -18.01 -0.53 -4.54
C PRO A 44 -17.39 0.00 -3.24
N ILE A 45 -16.91 1.25 -3.27
CA ILE A 45 -16.12 1.87 -2.19
C ILE A 45 -16.84 1.76 -0.85
N TYR A 46 -18.16 1.99 -0.80
CA TYR A 46 -18.93 1.92 0.44
C TYR A 46 -18.89 0.54 1.11
N LEU A 47 -19.08 -0.56 0.34
CA LEU A 47 -19.02 -1.93 0.88
C LEU A 47 -17.64 -2.27 1.40
N MET A 48 -16.60 -1.81 0.72
CA MET A 48 -15.23 -2.02 1.16
C MET A 48 -14.95 -1.29 2.47
N ILE A 49 -15.33 -0.02 2.56
CA ILE A 49 -15.16 0.79 3.78
C ILE A 49 -15.89 0.16 4.96
N GLU A 50 -17.15 -0.25 4.80
CA GLU A 50 -17.90 -0.94 5.87
C GLU A 50 -17.17 -2.19 6.39
N ASN A 51 -16.60 -2.98 5.48
CA ASN A 51 -15.84 -4.17 5.86
C ASN A 51 -14.54 -3.83 6.59
N ILE A 52 -13.83 -2.78 6.12
CA ILE A 52 -12.59 -2.29 6.75
C ILE A 52 -12.89 -1.79 8.16
N VAL A 53 -13.92 -0.96 8.34
CA VAL A 53 -14.28 -0.35 9.63
C VAL A 53 -14.56 -1.40 10.70
N ARG A 54 -15.11 -2.56 10.31
CA ARG A 54 -15.41 -3.66 11.23
C ARG A 54 -14.18 -4.46 11.67
N LYS A 55 -13.11 -4.47 10.87
CA LYS A 55 -12.00 -5.43 11.00
C LYS A 55 -10.64 -4.78 11.24
N ASN A 56 -10.47 -3.52 10.87
CA ASN A 56 -9.20 -2.83 10.84
C ASN A 56 -9.31 -1.49 11.59
N LYS A 57 -8.23 -1.12 12.27
CA LYS A 57 -8.11 0.22 12.90
C LYS A 57 -7.21 1.15 12.09
N GLU A 58 -6.35 0.56 11.25
CA GLU A 58 -5.44 1.25 10.35
C GLU A 58 -5.43 0.60 8.98
N VAL A 59 -5.25 1.43 7.95
CA VAL A 59 -5.08 1.03 6.56
C VAL A 59 -3.96 1.83 5.92
N ALA A 60 -3.14 1.18 5.11
CA ALA A 60 -2.25 1.84 4.17
C ALA A 60 -2.84 1.80 2.76
N ILE A 61 -2.75 2.89 2.02
CA ILE A 61 -3.25 2.98 0.63
C ILE A 61 -2.05 3.11 -0.29
N LEU A 62 -1.84 2.13 -1.16
CA LEU A 62 -0.79 2.10 -2.17
C LEU A 62 -1.44 2.15 -3.57
N THR A 63 -1.77 3.36 -4.01
CA THR A 63 -2.19 3.65 -5.39
C THR A 63 -1.05 4.25 -6.18
N ASP A 64 -1.15 4.17 -7.51
CA ASP A 64 -0.18 4.71 -8.44
C ASP A 64 -0.06 6.24 -8.32
N PHE A 65 1.06 6.77 -8.81
CA PHE A 65 1.37 8.21 -8.72
C PHE A 65 0.86 9.03 -9.91
N ASP A 66 0.02 8.44 -10.76
CA ASP A 66 -0.67 9.15 -11.84
C ASP A 66 -1.85 9.99 -11.31
N ARG A 67 -2.58 10.64 -12.22
CA ARG A 67 -3.73 11.49 -11.86
C ARG A 67 -4.85 10.67 -11.20
N THR A 68 -5.15 9.50 -11.71
CA THR A 68 -6.25 8.64 -11.26
C THR A 68 -5.95 8.08 -9.87
N GLY A 69 -4.75 7.52 -9.67
CA GLY A 69 -4.31 6.98 -8.40
C GLY A 69 -4.22 8.04 -7.30
N LYS A 70 -3.90 9.30 -7.63
CA LYS A 70 -3.94 10.43 -6.69
C LYS A 70 -5.36 10.81 -6.27
N ILE A 71 -6.30 10.87 -7.21
CA ILE A 71 -7.72 11.15 -6.92
C ILE A 71 -8.28 10.03 -6.04
N LEU A 72 -8.02 8.77 -6.40
CA LEU A 72 -8.46 7.61 -5.65
C LEU A 72 -7.91 7.60 -4.22
N TYR A 73 -6.62 7.85 -4.05
CA TYR A 73 -5.99 7.98 -2.73
C TYR A 73 -6.66 9.06 -1.88
N SER A 74 -6.89 10.25 -2.45
CA SER A 74 -7.50 11.36 -1.70
C SER A 74 -8.93 11.04 -1.28
N GLY A 75 -9.74 10.45 -2.18
CA GLY A 75 -11.11 10.07 -1.89
C GLY A 75 -11.21 8.98 -0.82
N LEU A 76 -10.44 7.90 -0.97
CA LEU A 76 -10.41 6.82 0.01
C LEU A 76 -9.90 7.27 1.36
N LYS A 77 -8.83 8.08 1.38
CA LYS A 77 -8.29 8.63 2.62
C LYS A 77 -9.35 9.44 3.37
N HIS A 78 -10.04 10.34 2.68
CA HIS A 78 -11.11 11.14 3.26
C HIS A 78 -12.22 10.27 3.87
N GLU A 79 -12.74 9.32 3.09
CA GLU A 79 -13.85 8.48 3.54
C GLU A 79 -13.45 7.53 4.68
N LEU A 80 -12.26 6.94 4.64
CA LEU A 80 -11.75 6.08 5.73
C LEU A 80 -11.58 6.89 7.03
N GLN A 81 -10.98 8.09 6.95
CA GLN A 81 -10.78 8.94 8.11
C GLN A 81 -12.10 9.42 8.71
N ARG A 82 -13.10 9.75 7.88
CA ARG A 82 -14.46 10.09 8.33
C ARG A 82 -15.13 8.96 9.10
N ASN A 83 -14.77 7.70 8.82
CA ASN A 83 -15.26 6.52 9.52
C ASN A 83 -14.32 6.05 10.66
N GLY A 84 -13.41 6.92 11.13
CA GLY A 84 -12.55 6.64 12.29
C GLY A 84 -11.35 5.74 12.02
N ILE A 85 -11.04 5.44 10.76
CA ILE A 85 -9.89 4.61 10.37
C ILE A 85 -8.64 5.47 10.22
N ARG A 86 -7.55 5.04 10.84
CA ARG A 86 -6.24 5.68 10.65
C ARG A 86 -5.69 5.32 9.27
N VAL A 87 -5.21 6.31 8.53
CA VAL A 87 -4.60 6.09 7.21
C VAL A 87 -3.08 6.27 7.32
N ASN A 88 -2.33 5.19 7.12
CA ASN A 88 -0.88 5.18 7.14
C ASN A 88 -0.31 5.61 5.78
N ASP A 89 0.10 6.87 5.72
CA ASP A 89 0.69 7.45 4.51
C ASP A 89 2.19 7.21 4.35
N LYS A 90 2.84 6.65 5.37
CA LYS A 90 4.31 6.51 5.42
C LYS A 90 4.81 5.67 4.25
N TYR A 91 4.14 4.55 3.96
CA TYR A 91 4.57 3.63 2.92
C TYR A 91 4.47 4.24 1.53
N ARG A 92 3.35 4.91 1.21
CA ARG A 92 3.19 5.61 -0.08
C ARG A 92 4.18 6.78 -0.21
N LYS A 93 4.37 7.57 0.84
CA LYS A 93 5.37 8.67 0.83
C LYS A 93 6.79 8.18 0.56
N PHE A 94 7.16 7.00 1.06
CA PHE A 94 8.44 6.38 0.77
C PHE A 94 8.58 6.05 -0.73
N LEU A 95 7.59 5.37 -1.33
CA LEU A 95 7.61 5.01 -2.75
C LEU A 95 7.75 6.24 -3.66
N SER A 96 7.08 7.34 -3.29
CA SER A 96 7.20 8.63 -3.99
C SER A 96 8.64 9.14 -4.01
N ARG A 97 9.36 9.06 -2.88
CA ARG A 97 10.77 9.49 -2.76
C ARG A 97 11.71 8.60 -3.58
N CYS A 98 11.40 7.32 -3.69
CA CYS A 98 12.11 6.37 -4.54
C CYS A 98 11.82 6.54 -6.04
N LYS A 99 10.93 7.47 -6.43
CA LYS A 99 10.47 7.68 -7.81
C LYS A 99 9.82 6.43 -8.43
N ILE A 100 9.24 5.56 -7.60
CA ILE A 100 8.44 4.43 -8.07
C ILE A 100 7.07 4.98 -8.46
N THR A 101 6.68 4.83 -9.72
CA THR A 101 5.42 5.38 -10.26
C THR A 101 4.26 4.40 -10.18
N HIS A 102 4.55 3.10 -10.34
CA HIS A 102 3.57 2.01 -10.36
C HIS A 102 3.86 0.98 -9.27
N ILE A 103 2.81 0.53 -8.58
CA ILE A 103 2.95 -0.45 -7.50
C ILE A 103 3.43 -1.82 -8.04
N GLU A 104 2.99 -2.23 -9.23
CA GLU A 104 3.47 -3.45 -9.88
C GLU A 104 5.00 -3.49 -10.09
N GLY A 105 5.66 -2.33 -10.15
CA GLY A 105 7.11 -2.20 -10.33
C GLY A 105 7.94 -2.34 -9.04
N ILE A 106 7.31 -2.35 -7.86
CA ILE A 106 8.03 -2.36 -6.57
C ILE A 106 8.93 -3.58 -6.43
N TYR A 107 8.47 -4.76 -6.85
CA TYR A 107 9.27 -5.98 -6.73
C TYR A 107 10.57 -5.89 -7.53
N THR A 108 10.52 -5.39 -8.77
CA THR A 108 11.72 -5.18 -9.58
C THR A 108 12.64 -4.14 -8.96
N TYR A 109 12.09 -3.04 -8.44
CA TYR A 109 12.87 -2.04 -7.73
C TYR A 109 13.58 -2.64 -6.50
N TYR A 110 12.87 -3.46 -5.72
CA TYR A 110 13.45 -4.20 -4.60
C TYR A 110 14.60 -5.10 -5.05
N LYS A 111 14.44 -5.93 -6.09
CA LYS A 111 15.54 -6.78 -6.58
C LYS A 111 16.79 -6.00 -6.99
N ASN A 112 16.63 -4.80 -7.53
CA ASN A 112 17.75 -3.98 -8.01
C ASN A 112 18.42 -3.13 -6.92
N ASN A 113 17.74 -2.90 -5.80
CA ASN A 113 18.18 -1.92 -4.78
C ASN A 113 18.19 -2.49 -3.35
N SER A 114 17.72 -3.73 -3.16
CA SER A 114 17.88 -4.46 -1.90
C SER A 114 19.34 -4.81 -1.72
N LYS A 115 19.78 -4.80 -0.46
CA LYS A 115 21.07 -5.37 -0.11
C LYS A 115 20.94 -6.89 -0.05
N GLU A 116 20.76 -7.54 -1.19
CA GLU A 116 21.07 -8.98 -1.23
C GLU A 116 22.58 -9.13 -1.09
N VAL A 117 22.98 -9.68 0.07
CA VAL A 117 24.28 -10.31 0.30
C VAL A 117 24.44 -11.36 -0.80
N LEU A 118 25.56 -11.25 -1.53
CA LEU A 118 26.06 -12.26 -2.48
C LEU A 118 25.90 -13.69 -1.96
#